data_AF-A0A942MT85-F1
#
_entry.id   AF-A0A942MT85-F1
#
_cell.length_a   1.000
_cell.length_b   1.000
_cell.length_c   1.000
_cell.angle_alpha   90.00
_cell.angle_beta   90.00
_cell.angle_gamma   90.00
#
_symmetry.space_group_name_H-M   'P 1'
#
loop_
_entity.id
_entity.type
_entity.pdbx_description
1 polymer ?
#
loop_
_entity_poly.entity_id
_entity_poly.type
_entity_poly.pdbx_seq_one_letter_code
_entity_poly.pdbx_strand_id
1 'polypeptide(L)' 'MAVCVKCGIHVDGDDVYLINGQEQCEECSMVYLNPSQPCGGGSAHHGK' A
#
# COMPACT_ATOMS: atom_id res chain seq x y z
N MET A 1 0.44 -16.89 -10.85
CA MET A 1 1.08 -15.64 -11.32
C MET A 1 -0.02 -14.60 -11.52
N ALA A 2 -0.01 -13.54 -10.72
CA ALA A 2 -0.91 -12.40 -10.79
C ALA A 2 -0.11 -11.13 -11.13
N VAL A 3 -0.76 -10.07 -11.61
CA VAL A 3 -0.10 -8.79 -11.90
C VAL A 3 -0.56 -7.77 -10.89
N CYS A 4 0.38 -7.15 -10.17
CA CYS A 4 0.05 -6.10 -9.22
C CYS A 4 -0.60 -4.92 -9.95
N VAL A 5 -1.84 -4.58 -9.59
CA VAL A 5 -2.58 -3.50 -10.28
C VAL A 5 -1.98 -2.10 -10.03
N LYS A 6 -1.11 -1.96 -9.03
CA LYS A 6 -0.48 -0.68 -8.65
C LYS A 6 0.79 -0.39 -9.43
N CYS A 7 1.69 -1.36 -9.53
CA CYS A 7 3.01 -1.18 -10.13
C CYS A 7 3.24 -2.01 -11.41
N GLY A 8 2.33 -2.94 -11.74
CA GLY A 8 2.39 -3.74 -12.96
C GLY A 8 3.43 -4.86 -12.94
N ILE A 9 4.05 -5.16 -11.80
CA ILE A 9 4.99 -6.28 -11.68
C ILE A 9 4.25 -7.61 -11.63
N HIS A 10 4.89 -8.66 -12.17
CA HIS A 10 4.43 -10.03 -12.00
C HIS A 10 4.74 -10.50 -10.58
N VAL A 11 3.73 -11.02 -9.91
CA VAL A 11 3.83 -11.58 -8.56
C VAL A 11 3.44 -13.04 -8.63
N ASP A 12 4.18 -13.90 -7.94
CA ASP A 12 3.79 -15.29 -7.80
C ASP A 12 2.48 -15.42 -7.02
N GLY A 13 1.71 -16.46 -7.33
CA GLY A 13 0.34 -16.60 -6.80
C GLY A 13 0.31 -16.77 -5.28
N ASP A 14 1.40 -17.22 -4.69
CA ASP A 14 1.57 -17.39 -3.25
C ASP A 14 1.93 -16.08 -2.53
N ASP A 15 2.43 -15.07 -3.26
CA ASP A 15 2.89 -13.77 -2.74
C ASP A 15 1.95 -12.60 -3.12
N VAL A 16 0.74 -12.90 -3.61
CA VAL A 16 -0.26 -11.89 -3.97
C VAL A 16 -1.15 -11.53 -2.78
N TYR A 17 -1.27 -10.25 -2.49
CA TYR A 17 -2.10 -9.71 -1.42
C TYR A 17 -3.39 -9.12 -1.99
N LEU A 18 -4.52 -9.53 -1.43
CA LEU A 18 -5.85 -9.09 -1.87
C LEU A 18 -6.34 -7.95 -0.95
N ILE A 19 -6.25 -6.71 -1.43
CA ILE A 19 -6.67 -5.51 -0.68
C ILE A 19 -7.83 -4.84 -1.40
N ASN A 20 -8.96 -4.66 -0.72
CA ASN A 20 -10.20 -4.09 -1.31
C ASN A 20 -10.64 -4.81 -2.61
N GLY A 21 -10.40 -6.12 -2.71
CA GLY A 21 -10.71 -6.88 -3.93
C GLY A 21 -9.70 -6.70 -5.07
N GLN A 22 -8.56 -6.05 -4.82
CA GLN A 22 -7.50 -5.83 -5.80
C GLN A 22 -6.23 -6.61 -5.45
N GLU A 23 -5.67 -7.30 -6.43
CA GLU A 23 -4.42 -8.06 -6.33
C GLU A 23 -3.21 -7.11 -6.36
N GLN A 24 -2.41 -7.15 -5.30
CA GLN A 24 -1.24 -6.28 -5.11
C GLN A 24 -0.03 -7.09 -4.65
N CYS A 25 1.17 -6.61 -4.98
CA CYS A 25 2.42 -7.15 -4.45
C CYS A 25 2.61 -6.77 -2.97
N GLU A 26 3.51 -7.48 -2.28
CA GLU A 26 3.88 -7.22 -0.89
C GLU A 26 4.21 -5.74 -0.62
N GLU A 27 5.02 -5.12 -1.46
CA GLU A 27 5.47 -3.74 -1.24
C GLU A 27 4.30 -2.74 -1.29
N CYS A 28 3.44 -2.87 -2.31
CA CYS A 28 2.25 -2.01 -2.45
C CYS A 28 1.22 -2.30 -1.34
N SER A 29 1.12 -3.56 -0.91
CA SER A 29 0.19 -3.97 0.15
C SER A 29 0.63 -3.41 1.50
N MET A 30 1.92 -3.46 1.82
CA MET A 30 2.48 -2.91 3.03
C MET A 30 2.37 -1.39 3.11
N VAL A 31 2.59 -0.66 2.01
CA VAL A 31 2.40 0.81 1.98
C VAL A 31 0.94 1.20 2.26
N TYR A 32 -0.02 0.41 1.77
CA TYR A 32 -1.44 0.65 2.05
C TYR A 32 -1.83 0.29 3.50
N LEU A 33 -1.28 -0.80 4.04
CA LEU A 33 -1.59 -1.30 5.38
C LEU A 33 -0.86 -0.53 6.50
N ASN A 34 0.34 -0.03 6.19
CA ASN A 34 1.10 0.88 7.02
C ASN A 34 1.27 2.21 6.28
N PRO A 35 0.17 2.99 6.11
CA PRO A 35 0.37 4.40 5.80
C PRO A 35 1.19 4.92 6.97
N SER A 36 2.40 5.39 6.70
CA SER A 36 3.33 5.92 7.71
C SER A 36 2.54 6.93 8.53
N GLN A 37 2.07 6.50 9.70
CA GLN A 37 1.08 7.27 10.42
C GLN A 37 1.76 8.53 10.95
N PRO A 38 0.96 9.59 11.16
CA PRO A 38 0.51 9.72 12.52
C PRO A 38 -1.01 9.55 12.61
N CYS A 39 -1.44 8.47 13.27
CA CYS A 39 -2.70 8.51 13.98
C CYS A 39 -2.53 9.50 15.12
N GLY A 40 -3.10 10.69 14.98
CA GLY A 40 -3.33 11.61 16.10
C GLY A 40 -2.68 12.99 15.98
N GLY A 41 -3.49 13.97 15.61
CA GLY A 41 -3.64 15.21 16.39
C GLY A 41 -2.71 16.38 16.08
N GLY A 42 -3.29 17.44 15.49
CA GLY A 42 -2.83 18.81 15.72
C GLY A 42 -2.45 19.58 14.47
N SER A 43 -3.24 20.61 14.18
CA SER A 43 -2.95 21.70 13.26
C SER A 43 -1.51 22.22 13.41
N ALA A 44 -0.71 22.15 12.36
CA ALA A 44 0.47 23.00 12.23
C ALA A 44 0.71 23.33 10.74
N HIS A 45 0.09 24.41 10.32
CA HIS A 45 0.53 25.23 9.19
C HIS A 45 2.04 25.49 9.33
N HIS A 46 2.90 24.91 8.49
CA HIS A 46 4.31 25.31 8.43
C HIS A 46 4.41 26.56 7.55
N GLY A 47 4.10 27.71 8.16
CA GLY A 47 4.50 29.02 7.66
C GLY A 47 5.61 29.54 8.57
N LYS A 48 6.83 29.63 8.04
CA LYS A 48 7.83 30.58 8.53
C LYS A 48 8.71 31.02 7.37
#